data_AF-A0A914YDB9-F1
#
_entry.id   AF-A0A914YDB9-F1
#
_cell.length_a   1.000
_cell.length_b   1.000
_cell.length_c   1.000
_cell.angle_alpha   90.00
_cell.angle_beta   90.00
_cell.angle_gamma   90.00
#
_symmetry.space_group_name_H-M   'P 1'
#
loop_
_entity.id
_entity.type
_entity.pdbx_description
1 polymer ?
#
loop_
_entity_poly.entity_id
_entity_poly.type
_entity_poly.pdbx_seq_one_letter_code
_entity_poly.pdbx_strand_id
1 'polypeptide(L)'
;MSFGRFLLYFFAQTLGAFIAAAMIFGIYYDAINNFDQGTRELFGKNGTGIVFTSFPQPFLSITNGIFDQIAGTALLCLSVKAIIDKNTAIPYYLHPLLIGLAVFVIATGFAYNGMGSINPARDFGPRLFLWVAGYSWEAIR
;
A
#
# COMPACT_ATOMS: atom_id res chain seq x y z
N MET A 1 -6.16 20.63 -9.86
CA MET A 1 -4.94 20.70 -9.02
C MET A 1 -3.79 21.16 -9.89
N SER A 2 -2.90 22.03 -9.43
CA SER A 2 -1.70 22.42 -10.20
C SER A 2 -0.60 21.37 -10.05
N PHE A 3 0.34 21.32 -11.00
CA PHE A 3 1.46 20.37 -10.98
C PHE A 3 2.35 20.53 -9.73
N GLY A 4 2.61 21.77 -9.28
CA GLY A 4 3.37 22.00 -8.05
C GLY A 4 2.67 21.44 -6.80
N ARG A 5 1.34 21.53 -6.73
CA ARG A 5 0.57 20.91 -5.63
C ARG A 5 0.61 19.40 -5.72
N PHE A 6 0.51 18.83 -6.92
CA PHE A 6 0.64 17.38 -7.13
C PHE A 6 1.95 16.85 -6.55
N LEU A 7 3.08 17.47 -6.88
CA LEU A 7 4.39 17.06 -6.35
C LEU A 7 4.43 17.16 -4.83
N LEU A 8 3.90 18.24 -4.25
CA LEU A 8 3.84 18.40 -2.80
C LEU A 8 3.03 17.29 -2.12
N TYR A 9 1.85 16.94 -2.66
CA TYR A 9 1.05 15.82 -2.14
C TYR A 9 1.77 14.48 -2.29
N PHE A 10 2.41 14.23 -3.44
CA PHE A 10 3.15 13.00 -3.69
C PHE A 10 4.25 12.79 -2.64
N PHE A 11 5.09 13.80 -2.38
CA PHE A 11 6.15 13.70 -1.39
C PHE A 11 5.60 13.61 0.03
N ALA A 12 4.59 14.41 0.38
CA ALA A 12 4.01 14.39 1.72
C ALA A 12 3.37 13.03 2.04
N GLN A 13 2.63 12.43 1.09
CA GLN A 13 2.01 11.12 1.26
C GLN A 13 3.07 10.01 1.36
N THR A 14 4.10 10.06 0.50
CA THR A 14 5.18 9.06 0.51
C THR A 14 5.96 9.12 1.83
N LEU A 15 6.30 10.32 2.31
CA LEU A 15 6.96 10.52 3.60
C LEU A 15 6.06 10.06 4.76
N GLY A 16 4.77 10.38 4.72
CA GLY A 16 3.81 9.89 5.72
C GLY A 16 3.77 8.36 5.79
N ALA A 17 3.75 7.69 4.64
CA ALA A 17 3.75 6.23 4.58
C ALA A 17 5.08 5.61 5.05
N PHE A 18 6.22 6.26 4.74
CA PHE A 18 7.53 5.88 5.30
C PHE A 18 7.53 5.97 6.83
N ILE A 19 7.08 7.10 7.40
CA ILE A 19 7.03 7.30 8.85
C ILE A 19 6.08 6.30 9.52
N ALA A 20 4.93 6.02 8.88
CA ALA A 20 4.00 5.01 9.37
C ALA A 20 4.64 3.61 9.41
N ALA A 21 5.38 3.22 8.37
CA ALA A 21 6.13 1.95 8.37
C ALA A 21 7.17 1.90 9.49
N ALA A 22 7.93 2.98 9.70
CA ALA A 22 8.90 3.09 10.78
C ALA A 22 8.25 2.97 12.17
N MET A 23 7.09 3.61 12.35
CA MET A 23 6.33 3.52 13.60
C MET A 23 5.84 2.10 13.88
N ILE A 24 5.25 1.44 12.88
CA ILE A 24 4.79 0.05 13.02
C ILE A 24 5.97 -0.89 13.31
N PHE A 25 7.10 -0.69 12.64
CA PHE A 25 8.31 -1.46 12.93
C PHE A 25 8.80 -1.24 14.36
N GLY A 26 8.77 -0.01 14.86
CA GLY A 26 9.11 0.30 16.26
C GLY A 26 8.14 -0.34 17.26
N ILE A 27 6.84 -0.29 17.00
CA ILE A 27 5.80 -0.91 17.86
C ILE A 27 5.97 -2.43 17.91
N TYR A 28 6.29 -3.06 16.79
CA TYR A 28 6.45 -4.50 16.67
C TYR A 28 7.92 -4.97 16.77
N TYR A 29 8.84 -4.11 17.20
CA TYR A 29 10.29 -4.38 17.11
C TYR A 29 10.68 -5.72 17.74
N ASP A 30 10.24 -5.97 18.97
CA ASP A 30 10.55 -7.21 19.69
C ASP A 30 9.91 -8.44 19.02
N ALA A 31 8.66 -8.30 18.53
CA ALA A 31 7.96 -9.39 17.84
C ALA A 31 8.63 -9.74 16.51
N ILE A 32 9.03 -8.73 15.74
CA ILE A 32 9.74 -8.91 14.46
C ILE A 32 11.09 -9.58 14.73
N ASN A 33 11.89 -9.07 15.68
CA ASN A 33 13.18 -9.67 16.04
C ASN A 33 13.07 -11.09 16.56
N ASN A 34 12.05 -11.37 17.38
CA ASN A 34 11.82 -12.73 17.86
C ASN A 34 11.43 -13.69 16.72
N PHE A 35 10.74 -13.21 15.69
CA PHE A 35 10.34 -14.04 14.55
C PHE A 35 11.46 -14.22 13.51
N ASP A 36 12.08 -13.13 13.07
CA ASP A 36 13.07 -13.13 12.00
C ASP A 36 14.53 -13.25 12.48
N GLN A 37 14.74 -13.23 13.80
CA GLN A 37 16.07 -13.31 14.44
C GLN A 37 17.03 -12.20 13.97
N GLY A 38 16.50 -11.06 13.55
CA GLY A 38 17.26 -9.92 13.03
C GLY A 38 17.69 -10.07 11.57
N THR A 39 17.25 -11.10 10.85
CA THR A 39 17.71 -11.40 9.48
C THR A 39 17.15 -10.42 8.44
N ARG A 40 15.96 -9.85 8.67
CA ARG A 40 15.29 -8.90 7.78
C ARG A 40 15.08 -9.43 6.35
N GLU A 41 14.53 -10.64 6.25
CA GLU A 41 14.15 -11.21 4.96
C GLU A 41 12.82 -10.65 4.47
N LEU A 42 12.71 -10.42 3.16
CA LEU A 42 11.45 -9.98 2.54
C LEU A 42 10.39 -11.09 2.54
N PHE A 43 10.84 -12.32 2.25
CA PHE A 43 10.00 -13.50 2.04
C PHE A 43 10.63 -14.72 2.71
N GLY A 44 9.93 -15.85 2.66
CA GLY A 44 10.40 -17.11 3.22
C GLY A 44 9.76 -17.40 4.57
N LYS A 45 10.25 -18.46 5.22
CA LYS A 45 9.66 -18.96 6.48
C LYS A 45 9.65 -17.89 7.58
N ASN A 46 10.68 -17.05 7.60
CA ASN A 46 10.87 -16.00 8.59
C ASN A 46 10.82 -14.59 7.96
N GLY A 47 10.31 -14.47 6.74
CA GLY A 47 10.23 -13.19 6.03
C GLY A 47 9.19 -12.27 6.64
N THR A 48 9.59 -11.02 6.93
CA THR A 48 8.75 -10.01 7.58
C THR A 48 8.46 -8.81 6.68
N GLY A 49 9.11 -8.71 5.52
CA GLY A 49 8.95 -7.58 4.59
C GLY A 49 7.52 -7.40 4.06
N ILE A 50 6.80 -8.50 3.82
CA ILE A 50 5.41 -8.50 3.32
C ILE A 50 4.40 -7.80 4.26
N VAL A 51 4.76 -7.58 5.54
CA VAL A 51 3.92 -6.88 6.51
C VAL A 51 3.79 -5.39 6.15
N PHE A 52 4.83 -4.81 5.55
CA PHE A 52 4.93 -3.37 5.33
C PHE A 52 4.48 -2.96 3.92
N THR A 53 4.72 -3.80 2.93
CA THR A 53 4.51 -3.45 1.52
C THR A 53 4.04 -4.65 0.70
N SER A 54 3.52 -4.39 -0.49
CA SER A 54 3.07 -5.45 -1.40
C SER A 54 4.23 -6.13 -2.10
N PHE A 55 4.04 -7.39 -2.48
CA PHE A 55 4.92 -8.07 -3.41
C PHE A 55 4.08 -8.98 -4.30
N PRO A 56 4.41 -9.09 -5.59
CA PRO A 56 3.64 -9.93 -6.50
C PRO A 56 3.83 -11.42 -6.16
N GLN A 57 2.80 -12.22 -6.43
CA GLN A 57 2.95 -13.67 -6.35
C GLN A 57 3.99 -14.19 -7.36
N PRO A 58 4.67 -15.31 -7.07
CA PRO A 58 5.69 -15.86 -7.97
C PRO A 58 5.18 -16.21 -9.37
N PHE A 59 3.89 -16.50 -9.52
CA PHE A 59 3.28 -16.83 -10.81
C PHE A 59 2.81 -15.60 -11.60
N LEU A 60 2.79 -14.41 -10.99
CA LEU A 60 2.22 -13.21 -11.62
C LEU A 60 3.24 -12.60 -12.60
N SER A 61 2.88 -12.58 -13.88
CA SER A 61 3.67 -11.88 -14.89
C SER A 61 3.59 -10.36 -14.70
N ILE A 62 4.64 -9.63 -15.10
CA ILE A 62 4.68 -8.17 -15.03
C ILE A 62 3.48 -7.55 -15.76
N THR A 63 3.16 -8.04 -16.96
CA THR A 63 2.03 -7.56 -17.75
C THR A 63 0.72 -7.69 -16.99
N ASN A 64 0.43 -8.86 -16.43
CA ASN A 64 -0.81 -9.05 -15.66
C ASN A 64 -0.79 -8.26 -14.36
N GLY A 65 0.36 -8.11 -13.70
CA GLY A 65 0.49 -7.25 -12.52
C GLY A 65 0.18 -5.79 -12.82
N ILE A 66 0.60 -5.27 -13.98
CA ILE A 66 0.24 -3.91 -14.42
C ILE A 66 -1.27 -3.79 -14.59
N PHE A 67 -1.92 -4.72 -15.31
CA PHE A 67 -3.37 -4.69 -15.49
C PHE A 67 -4.16 -4.88 -14.19
N ASP A 68 -3.68 -5.73 -13.29
CA ASP A 68 -4.24 -5.95 -11.95
C ASP A 68 -4.26 -4.64 -11.15
N GLN A 69 -3.13 -3.93 -11.10
CA GLN A 69 -3.03 -2.65 -10.39
C GLN A 69 -3.81 -1.53 -11.08
N ILE A 70 -3.86 -1.50 -12.41
CA ILE A 70 -4.71 -0.55 -13.16
C ILE A 70 -6.18 -0.78 -12.82
N ALA A 71 -6.66 -2.04 -12.87
CA ALA A 71 -8.05 -2.38 -12.61
C ALA A 71 -8.45 -2.03 -11.17
N GLY A 72 -7.65 -2.44 -10.18
CA GLY A 72 -7.91 -2.12 -8.77
C GLY A 72 -7.94 -0.62 -8.49
N THR A 73 -6.97 0.13 -9.05
CA THR A 73 -6.91 1.59 -8.89
C THR A 73 -8.05 2.30 -9.62
N ALA A 74 -8.45 1.83 -10.80
CA ALA A 74 -9.57 2.37 -11.54
C ALA A 74 -10.89 2.19 -10.76
N LEU A 75 -11.11 1.01 -10.18
CA LEU A 75 -12.26 0.76 -9.32
C LEU A 75 -12.27 1.69 -8.11
N LEU A 76 -11.13 1.88 -7.45
CA LEU A 76 -11.02 2.82 -6.32
C LEU A 76 -11.39 4.25 -6.75
N CYS A 77 -10.81 4.74 -7.85
CA CYS A 77 -11.10 6.07 -8.38
C CYS A 77 -12.59 6.24 -8.73
N LEU A 78 -13.21 5.23 -9.37
CA LEU A 78 -14.63 5.24 -9.71
C LEU A 78 -15.52 5.22 -8.46
N SER A 79 -15.21 4.37 -7.47
CA SER A 79 -15.95 4.31 -6.21
C SER A 79 -15.88 5.62 -5.44
N VAL A 80 -14.67 6.19 -5.28
CA VAL A 80 -14.51 7.50 -4.63
C VAL A 80 -15.30 8.56 -5.38
N LYS A 81 -15.20 8.59 -6.71
CA LYS A 81 -15.92 9.56 -7.53
C LYS A 81 -17.43 9.42 -7.39
N ALA A 82 -17.97 8.20 -7.39
CA ALA A 82 -19.40 7.94 -7.20
C ALA A 82 -19.89 8.36 -5.81
N ILE A 83 -19.09 8.09 -4.77
CA ILE A 83 -19.45 8.43 -3.38
C ILE A 83 -19.52 9.95 -3.17
N ILE A 84 -18.54 10.69 -3.68
CA ILE A 84 -18.46 12.14 -3.50
C ILE A 84 -19.26 12.92 -4.56
N ASP A 85 -19.89 12.23 -5.52
CA ASP A 85 -20.67 12.90 -6.55
C ASP A 85 -21.91 13.58 -5.94
N LYS A 86 -22.09 14.86 -6.23
CA LYS A 86 -23.24 15.63 -5.74
C LYS A 86 -24.59 15.06 -6.17
N ASN A 87 -24.64 14.27 -7.24
CA ASN A 87 -25.88 13.71 -7.77
C ASN A 87 -26.33 12.41 -7.08
N THR A 88 -25.48 11.76 -6.27
CA THR A 88 -25.84 10.51 -5.59
C THR A 88 -26.57 10.72 -4.27
N ALA A 89 -26.69 11.98 -3.80
CA ALA A 89 -27.37 12.37 -2.56
C ALA A 89 -26.87 11.63 -1.30
N ILE A 90 -25.63 11.11 -1.32
CA ILE A 90 -25.01 10.45 -0.16
C ILE A 90 -24.60 11.52 0.87
N PRO A 91 -25.06 11.43 2.12
CA PRO A 91 -24.68 12.37 3.17
C PRO A 91 -23.16 12.43 3.39
N TYR A 92 -22.60 13.64 3.49
CA TYR A 92 -21.15 13.86 3.60
C TYR A 92 -20.49 13.12 4.77
N TYR A 93 -21.19 12.94 5.89
CA TYR A 93 -20.67 12.22 7.05
C TYR A 93 -20.49 10.71 6.81
N LEU A 94 -21.12 10.14 5.76
CA LEU A 94 -20.94 8.74 5.36
C LEU A 94 -19.78 8.55 4.38
N HIS A 95 -19.25 9.62 3.76
CA HIS A 95 -18.20 9.49 2.75
C HIS A 95 -16.97 8.74 3.24
N PRO A 96 -16.39 9.02 4.45
CA PRO A 96 -15.22 8.30 4.93
C PRO A 96 -15.48 6.80 5.13
N LEU A 97 -16.66 6.46 5.68
CA LEU A 97 -17.06 5.06 5.91
C LEU A 97 -17.17 4.31 4.58
N LEU A 98 -17.88 4.88 3.60
CA LEU A 98 -18.09 4.25 2.30
C LEU A 98 -16.80 4.12 1.49
N ILE A 99 -15.93 5.13 1.55
CA ILE A 99 -14.61 5.07 0.90
C ILE A 99 -13.75 3.98 1.58
N GLY A 100 -13.77 3.90 2.92
CA GLY A 100 -13.09 2.84 3.66
C GLY A 100 -13.58 1.44 3.29
N LEU A 101 -14.90 1.26 3.16
CA LEU A 101 -15.50 0.00 2.72
C LEU A 101 -15.12 -0.33 1.27
N ALA A 102 -15.08 0.65 0.37
CA ALA A 102 -14.61 0.44 -1.00
C ALA A 102 -13.15 -0.01 -1.03
N VAL A 103 -12.27 0.65 -0.28
CA VAL A 103 -10.86 0.23 -0.12
C VAL A 103 -10.78 -1.19 0.43
N PHE A 104 -11.55 -1.53 1.46
CA PHE A 104 -11.57 -2.88 2.04
C PHE A 104 -11.96 -3.96 1.02
N VAL A 105 -13.06 -3.75 0.28
CA VAL A 105 -13.53 -4.69 -0.74
C VAL A 105 -12.52 -4.84 -1.88
N ILE A 106 -11.94 -3.73 -2.35
CA ILE A 106 -10.95 -3.78 -3.44
C ILE A 106 -9.65 -4.43 -2.97
N ALA A 107 -9.14 -4.03 -1.81
CA ALA A 107 -7.90 -4.59 -1.27
C ALA A 107 -8.01 -6.10 -1.03
N THR A 108 -9.15 -6.57 -0.50
CA THR A 108 -9.38 -8.01 -0.32
C THR A 108 -9.62 -8.75 -1.64
N GLY A 109 -10.35 -8.15 -2.59
CA GLY A 109 -10.61 -8.76 -3.91
C GLY A 109 -9.36 -8.87 -4.80
N PHE A 110 -8.44 -7.91 -4.71
CA PHE A 110 -7.19 -7.86 -5.48
C PHE A 110 -5.96 -8.32 -4.65
N ALA A 111 -6.18 -8.91 -3.47
CA ALA A 111 -5.10 -9.32 -2.56
C ALA A 111 -4.22 -10.42 -3.16
N TYR A 112 -4.81 -11.35 -3.90
CA TYR A 112 -4.10 -12.59 -4.24
C TYR A 112 -2.95 -12.36 -5.22
N ASN A 113 -3.13 -11.56 -6.27
CA ASN A 113 -2.10 -11.33 -7.27
C ASN A 113 -0.98 -10.42 -6.76
N GLY A 114 -1.32 -9.15 -6.47
CA GLY A 114 -0.37 -8.09 -6.13
C GLY A 114 -0.63 -7.43 -4.78
N MET A 115 -1.34 -8.11 -3.86
CA MET A 115 -1.67 -7.62 -2.51
C MET A 115 -2.48 -6.31 -2.48
N GLY A 116 -3.21 -6.00 -3.57
CA GLY A 116 -4.14 -4.87 -3.62
C GLY A 116 -3.52 -3.51 -3.31
N SER A 117 -2.29 -3.23 -3.74
CA SER A 117 -1.56 -2.01 -3.38
C SER A 117 -2.31 -0.71 -3.73
N ILE A 118 -2.82 -0.59 -4.97
CA ILE A 118 -3.72 0.47 -5.50
C ILE A 118 -3.36 1.95 -5.19
N ASN A 119 -2.20 2.20 -4.57
CA ASN A 119 -1.75 3.51 -4.11
C ASN A 119 -0.20 3.54 -4.09
N PRO A 120 0.43 4.39 -4.93
CA PRO A 120 1.89 4.47 -5.00
C PRO A 120 2.58 4.85 -3.69
N ALA A 121 2.03 5.80 -2.92
CA ALA A 121 2.63 6.23 -1.66
C ALA A 121 2.58 5.13 -0.59
N ARG A 122 1.48 4.38 -0.53
CA ARG A 122 1.25 3.25 0.40
C ARG A 122 2.21 2.09 0.19
N ASP A 123 2.80 1.97 -1.00
CA ASP A 123 3.74 0.92 -1.35
C ASP A 123 5.19 1.46 -1.34
N PHE A 124 5.47 2.55 -2.06
CA PHE A 124 6.82 3.07 -2.19
C PHE A 124 7.42 3.61 -0.89
N GLY A 125 6.66 4.32 -0.06
CA GLY A 125 7.14 4.84 1.23
C GLY A 125 7.62 3.73 2.17
N PRO A 126 6.81 2.68 2.42
CA PRO A 126 7.23 1.54 3.22
C PRO A 126 8.39 0.73 2.61
N ARG A 127 8.50 0.60 1.28
CA ARG A 127 9.66 -0.03 0.63
C ARG A 127 10.97 0.69 0.94
N LEU A 128 10.96 2.03 0.85
CA LEU A 128 12.12 2.83 1.21
C LEU A 128 12.50 2.62 2.69
N PHE A 129 11.50 2.51 3.56
CA PHE A 129 11.76 2.21 4.97
C PHE A 129 12.37 0.82 5.16
N LEU A 130 11.85 -0.22 4.51
CA LEU A 130 12.42 -1.57 4.59
C LEU A 130 13.90 -1.57 4.21
N TRP A 131 14.25 -0.90 3.11
CA TRP A 131 15.66 -0.78 2.70
C TRP A 131 16.53 -0.11 3.78
N VAL A 132 16.04 0.95 4.41
CA VAL A 132 16.73 1.62 5.53
C VAL A 132 16.80 0.73 6.78
N ALA A 133 15.79 -0.10 7.03
CA ALA A 133 15.69 -0.98 8.19
C ALA A 133 16.55 -2.25 8.09
N GLY A 134 17.34 -2.39 7.01
CA GLY A 134 18.29 -3.49 6.82
C GLY A 134 17.76 -4.64 5.97
N TYR A 135 16.59 -4.50 5.34
CA TYR A 135 16.14 -5.45 4.33
C TYR A 135 16.94 -5.25 3.04
N SER A 136 16.97 -6.29 2.22
CA SER A 136 17.73 -6.30 0.97
C SER A 136 17.21 -5.27 -0.04
N TRP A 137 18.05 -4.90 -1.02
CA TRP A 137 17.72 -3.88 -2.03
C TRP A 137 16.53 -4.27 -2.91
N GLU A 138 16.20 -5.56 -2.97
CA GLU A 138 15.00 -6.09 -3.62
C GLU A 138 13.71 -5.51 -3.04
N ALA A 139 13.74 -4.88 -1.86
CA ALA A 139 12.60 -4.18 -1.30
C ALA A 139 12.10 -3.04 -2.21
N ILE A 140 13.02 -2.35 -2.88
CA ILE A 140 12.76 -1.16 -3.70
C ILE A 140 12.85 -1.43 -5.21
N ARG A 141 13.12 -2.67 -5.62
CA ARG A 141 13.16 -3.12 -7.02
C ARG A 141 11.82 -3.66 -7.47
#